data_AF-A6FXQ2-F1
#
_entry.id   AF-A6FXQ2-F1
#
_cell.length_a   1.000
_cell.length_b   1.000
_cell.length_c   1.000
_cell.angle_alpha   90.00
_cell.angle_beta   90.00
_cell.angle_gamma   90.00
#
_symmetry.space_group_name_H-M   'P 1'
#
loop_
_entity.id
_entity.type
_entity.pdbx_description
1 polymer ?
#
loop_
_entity_poly.entity_id
_entity_poly.type
_entity_poly.pdbx_seq_one_letter_code
_entity_poly.pdbx_strand_id
1 'polypeptide(L)'
;MTLEFSVMDCGGRRALVITPTEHTRVHRSRLEQLRSSPFDPRPGPIDQEILDVARSCAPAVHFTIFRGCDDAGQGSWGLADDVVGDDAIELSYYLLREQMGCYRGLVRAGLLLHLHVDWPARELAAHHRAAERYMAELRAAIREGGGPKLADPGLLADLWILRNLTLYFSVHFDALRDAFLPESLPLMERRIGRARQLMAAVPE
;
A
#
# COMPACT_ATOMS: atom_id res chain seq x y z
N MET A 1 7.63 -11.06 -10.98
CA MET A 1 6.74 -11.14 -9.82
C MET A 1 5.37 -11.42 -10.34
N THR A 2 4.87 -12.57 -9.95
CA THR A 2 3.55 -13.08 -10.30
C THR A 2 2.66 -12.99 -9.06
N LEU A 3 1.39 -12.63 -9.25
CA LEU A 3 0.41 -12.48 -8.19
C LEU A 3 -0.76 -13.45 -8.40
N GLU A 4 -1.26 -13.99 -7.30
CA GLU A 4 -2.54 -14.68 -7.24
C GLU A 4 -3.57 -13.74 -6.58
N PHE A 5 -4.78 -13.74 -7.14
CA PHE A 5 -5.89 -12.93 -6.67
C PHE A 5 -7.04 -13.84 -6.22
N SER A 6 -7.53 -13.62 -5.01
CA SER A 6 -8.70 -14.32 -4.50
C SER A 6 -9.64 -13.37 -3.76
N VAL A 7 -10.90 -13.77 -3.61
CA VAL A 7 -11.90 -13.00 -2.86
C VAL A 7 -12.26 -13.75 -1.59
N MET A 8 -12.10 -13.08 -0.44
CA MET A 8 -12.41 -13.64 0.88
C MET A 8 -13.64 -12.96 1.48
N ASP A 9 -14.60 -13.75 1.97
CA ASP A 9 -15.73 -13.23 2.75
C ASP A 9 -15.31 -12.95 4.19
N CYS A 10 -15.72 -11.80 4.71
CA CYS A 10 -15.34 -11.25 6.01
C CYS A 10 -16.60 -10.78 6.77
N GLY A 11 -17.60 -11.65 6.90
CA GLY A 11 -18.79 -11.36 7.71
C GLY A 11 -19.62 -10.20 7.13
N GLY A 12 -19.92 -10.29 5.83
CA GLY A 12 -20.71 -9.30 5.08
C GLY A 12 -19.88 -8.25 4.35
N ARG A 13 -18.56 -8.23 4.54
CA ARG A 13 -17.61 -7.56 3.64
C ARG A 13 -16.86 -8.59 2.81
N ARG A 14 -16.26 -8.14 1.72
CA ARG A 14 -15.36 -8.97 0.91
C ARG A 14 -14.03 -8.28 0.71
N ALA A 15 -12.95 -9.02 0.90
CA ALA A 15 -11.60 -8.58 0.64
C ALA A 15 -11.12 -9.10 -0.72
N LEU A 16 -10.42 -8.28 -1.48
CA LEU A 16 -9.52 -8.75 -2.53
C LEU A 16 -8.18 -9.11 -1.86
N VAL A 17 -7.84 -10.39 -1.85
CA VAL A 17 -6.57 -10.90 -1.31
C VAL A 17 -5.59 -11.04 -2.46
N ILE A 18 -4.42 -10.44 -2.30
CA ILE A 18 -3.36 -10.36 -3.30
C ILE A 18 -2.14 -11.08 -2.70
N THR A 19 -1.78 -12.21 -3.29
CA THR A 19 -0.76 -13.11 -2.76
C THR A 19 0.38 -13.25 -3.76
N PRO A 20 1.65 -12.99 -3.37
CA PRO A 20 2.77 -13.27 -4.25
C PRO A 20 2.93 -14.78 -4.41
N THR A 21 3.15 -15.25 -5.64
CA THR A 21 3.41 -16.68 -5.92
C THR A 21 4.89 -16.99 -6.12
N GLU A 22 5.74 -15.95 -6.17
CA GLU A 22 7.18 -16.06 -6.40
C GLU A 22 7.97 -15.35 -5.30
N HIS A 23 9.14 -15.89 -4.95
CA HIS A 23 10.10 -15.20 -4.08
C HIS A 23 10.83 -14.11 -4.88
N THR A 24 10.41 -12.87 -4.67
CA THR A 24 11.02 -11.68 -5.25
C THR A 24 11.85 -10.97 -4.19
N ARG A 25 13.10 -10.63 -4.53
CA ARG A 25 13.98 -9.82 -3.69
C ARG A 25 14.41 -8.57 -4.45
N VAL A 26 14.22 -7.42 -3.81
CA VAL A 26 14.65 -6.14 -4.38
C VAL A 26 16.09 -5.89 -3.95
N HIS A 27 16.98 -5.86 -4.94
CA HIS A 27 18.41 -5.70 -4.76
C HIS A 27 18.84 -4.23 -4.69
N ARG A 28 20.08 -4.00 -4.22
CA ARG A 28 20.66 -2.66 -4.13
C ARG A 28 20.74 -1.94 -5.47
N SER A 29 20.92 -2.67 -6.57
CA SER A 29 20.90 -2.12 -7.93
C SER A 29 19.60 -1.36 -8.24
N ARG A 30 18.46 -1.78 -7.68
CA ARG A 30 17.19 -1.07 -7.82
C ARG A 30 17.23 0.28 -7.08
N LEU A 31 17.85 0.35 -5.91
CA LEU A 31 18.04 1.62 -5.18
C LEU A 31 18.90 2.59 -6.00
N GLU A 32 20.00 2.12 -6.59
CA GLU A 32 20.87 2.95 -7.44
C GLU A 32 20.13 3.48 -8.68
N GLN A 33 19.29 2.64 -9.29
CA GLN A 33 18.42 3.05 -10.39
C GLN A 33 17.42 4.13 -9.94
N LEU A 34 16.80 3.98 -8.77
CA LEU A 34 15.80 4.91 -8.24
C LEU A 34 16.41 6.26 -7.83
N ARG A 35 17.66 6.27 -7.37
CA ARG A 35 18.42 7.50 -7.10
C ARG A 35 18.72 8.31 -8.36
N SER A 36 18.91 7.64 -9.49
CA SER A 36 19.35 8.27 -10.76
C SER A 36 18.22 8.54 -11.75
N SER A 37 17.05 7.93 -11.56
CA SER A 37 15.90 8.07 -12.46
C SER A 37 14.93 9.15 -11.97
N PRO A 38 14.33 9.94 -12.88
CA PRO A 38 13.23 10.81 -12.51
C PRO A 38 12.05 9.96 -11.99
N PHE A 39 11.42 10.44 -10.92
CA PHE A 39 10.26 9.76 -10.34
C PHE A 39 9.07 9.79 -11.32
N ASP A 40 8.55 8.62 -11.65
CA ASP A 40 7.31 8.46 -12.42
C ASP A 40 6.17 8.09 -11.47
N PRO A 41 5.14 8.94 -11.31
CA PRO A 41 4.03 8.66 -10.40
C PRO A 41 3.03 7.63 -10.96
N ARG A 42 3.22 7.14 -12.19
CA ARG A 42 2.28 6.22 -12.83
C ARG A 42 2.46 4.79 -12.29
N PRO A 43 1.37 4.03 -12.11
CA PRO A 43 1.42 2.62 -11.74
C PRO A 43 2.34 1.82 -12.68
N GLY A 44 3.20 0.98 -12.11
CA GLY A 44 3.96 0.01 -12.89
C GLY A 44 3.07 -1.11 -13.43
N PRO A 45 3.61 -2.06 -14.22
CA PRO A 45 2.82 -3.15 -14.80
C PRO A 45 2.07 -4.00 -13.77
N ILE A 46 2.71 -4.27 -12.63
CA ILE A 46 2.12 -5.05 -11.53
C ILE A 46 1.00 -4.26 -10.84
N ASP A 47 1.25 -2.98 -10.57
CA ASP A 47 0.21 -2.12 -9.99
C ASP A 47 -0.98 -2.00 -10.93
N GLN A 48 -0.74 -1.94 -12.25
CA GLN A 48 -1.80 -1.92 -13.24
C GLN A 48 -2.62 -3.22 -13.22
N GLU A 49 -1.97 -4.38 -13.12
CA GLU A 49 -2.65 -5.67 -12.96
C GLU A 49 -3.53 -5.70 -11.70
N ILE A 50 -3.00 -5.25 -10.56
CA ILE A 50 -3.76 -5.13 -9.31
C ILE A 50 -4.98 -4.23 -9.50
N LEU A 51 -4.81 -3.09 -10.16
CA LEU A 51 -5.88 -2.13 -10.41
C LEU A 51 -6.95 -2.69 -11.35
N ASP A 52 -6.55 -3.42 -12.39
CA ASP A 52 -7.47 -4.02 -13.36
C ASP A 52 -8.33 -5.10 -12.69
N VAL A 53 -7.72 -5.96 -11.86
CA VAL A 53 -8.45 -6.94 -11.05
C VAL A 53 -9.39 -6.24 -10.06
N ALA A 54 -8.91 -5.24 -9.33
CA ALA A 54 -9.72 -4.50 -8.36
C ALA A 54 -10.95 -3.85 -9.01
N ARG A 55 -10.81 -3.27 -10.21
CA ARG A 55 -11.94 -2.72 -10.98
C ARG A 55 -12.92 -3.81 -11.41
N SER A 56 -12.43 -4.98 -11.83
CA SER A 56 -13.29 -6.11 -12.24
C SER A 56 -14.11 -6.69 -11.08
N CYS A 57 -13.60 -6.60 -9.85
CA CYS A 57 -14.28 -7.08 -8.65
C CYS A 57 -15.18 -6.02 -7.99
N ALA A 58 -15.07 -4.74 -8.39
CA ALA A 58 -15.90 -3.67 -7.84
C ALA A 58 -17.35 -3.77 -8.38
N PRO A 59 -18.38 -3.42 -7.57
CA PRO A 59 -18.32 -2.95 -6.18
C PRO A 59 -18.39 -4.08 -5.14
N ALA A 60 -18.22 -5.35 -5.55
CA ALA A 60 -18.43 -6.49 -4.67
C ALA A 60 -17.34 -6.63 -3.59
N VAL A 61 -16.14 -6.13 -3.85
CA VAL A 61 -15.03 -6.07 -2.88
C VAL A 61 -14.94 -4.69 -2.23
N HIS A 62 -14.55 -4.67 -0.95
CA HIS A 62 -14.63 -3.49 -0.08
C HIS A 62 -13.24 -2.99 0.35
N PHE A 63 -12.24 -3.89 0.41
CA PHE A 63 -10.89 -3.59 0.85
C PHE A 63 -9.89 -4.60 0.25
N THR A 64 -8.59 -4.30 0.35
CA THR A 64 -7.51 -5.16 -0.12
C THR A 64 -6.69 -5.71 1.03
N ILE A 65 -6.24 -6.95 0.89
CA ILE A 65 -5.22 -7.56 1.75
C ILE A 65 -4.05 -7.97 0.86
N PHE A 66 -2.89 -7.37 1.09
CA PHE A 66 -1.62 -7.74 0.48
C PHE A 66 -0.90 -8.71 1.40
N ARG A 67 -0.73 -9.95 0.95
CA ARG A 67 0.01 -10.96 1.70
C ARG A 67 1.50 -10.88 1.40
N GLY A 68 2.30 -11.19 2.41
CA GLY A 68 3.75 -11.34 2.30
C GLY A 68 4.17 -12.71 1.77
N CYS A 69 3.34 -13.74 1.95
CA CYS A 69 3.52 -15.10 1.42
C CYS A 69 2.17 -15.85 1.39
N ASP A 70 2.15 -17.02 0.75
CA ASP A 70 1.02 -17.95 0.80
C ASP A 70 0.99 -18.79 2.10
N ASP A 71 0.00 -19.69 2.22
CA ASP A 71 -0.20 -20.53 3.40
C ASP A 71 0.93 -21.56 3.63
N ALA A 72 1.65 -21.93 2.56
CA ALA A 72 2.82 -22.80 2.61
C ALA A 72 4.13 -22.01 2.86
N GLY A 73 4.04 -20.69 3.06
CA GLY A 73 5.18 -19.79 3.16
C GLY A 73 5.95 -19.62 1.84
N GLN A 74 5.37 -20.08 0.73
CA GLN A 74 5.89 -19.85 -0.62
C GLN A 74 5.43 -18.49 -1.12
N GLY A 75 6.19 -17.97 -2.10
CA GLY A 75 6.05 -16.59 -2.51
C GLY A 75 6.53 -15.63 -1.41
N SER A 76 7.23 -14.57 -1.80
CA SER A 76 7.38 -13.42 -0.91
C SER A 76 8.02 -12.27 -1.61
N TRP A 77 7.65 -11.07 -1.17
CA TRP A 77 8.38 -9.87 -1.52
C TRP A 77 9.19 -9.41 -0.31
N GLY A 78 10.45 -9.03 -0.55
CA GLY A 78 11.32 -8.55 0.52
C GLY A 78 12.58 -7.90 -0.02
N LEU A 79 13.42 -7.43 0.89
CA LEU A 79 14.70 -6.82 0.54
C LEU A 79 15.75 -7.92 0.41
N ALA A 80 16.61 -7.83 -0.61
CA ALA A 80 17.75 -8.71 -0.71
C ALA A 80 18.77 -8.46 0.42
N ASP A 81 19.63 -9.43 0.69
CA ASP A 81 20.60 -9.36 1.81
C ASP A 81 21.68 -8.28 1.61
N ASP A 82 21.87 -7.81 0.38
CA ASP A 82 22.75 -6.70 0.04
C ASP A 82 22.17 -5.31 0.36
N VAL A 83 20.92 -5.23 0.83
CA VAL A 83 20.24 -3.98 1.20
C VAL A 83 20.08 -3.88 2.72
N VAL A 84 21.01 -3.23 3.41
CA VAL A 84 21.03 -3.15 4.88
C VAL A 84 21.01 -1.72 5.41
N GLY A 85 20.61 -1.56 6.67
CA GLY A 85 20.65 -0.27 7.37
C GLY A 85 19.86 0.82 6.66
N ASP A 86 20.48 1.97 6.45
CA ASP A 86 19.83 3.14 5.84
C ASP A 86 19.42 2.90 4.37
N ASP A 87 20.14 2.06 3.62
CA ASP A 87 19.77 1.71 2.25
C ASP A 87 18.43 0.96 2.22
N ALA A 88 18.11 0.16 3.25
CA ALA A 88 16.81 -0.50 3.36
C ALA A 88 15.67 0.50 3.55
N ILE A 89 15.87 1.50 4.40
CA ILE A 89 14.89 2.55 4.67
C ILE A 89 14.69 3.40 3.40
N GLU A 90 15.77 3.77 2.72
CA GLU A 90 15.72 4.57 1.50
C GLU A 90 15.05 3.82 0.36
N LEU A 91 15.37 2.53 0.17
CA LEU A 91 14.72 1.70 -0.83
C LEU A 91 13.22 1.54 -0.53
N SER A 92 12.84 1.23 0.70
CA SER A 92 11.43 1.19 1.12
C SER A 92 10.72 2.52 0.90
N TYR A 93 11.39 3.65 1.10
CA TYR A 93 10.84 4.98 0.82
C TYR A 93 10.52 5.18 -0.66
N TYR A 94 11.44 4.84 -1.56
CA TYR A 94 11.17 4.96 -3.00
C TYR A 94 10.06 4.01 -3.46
N LEU A 95 10.07 2.77 -2.98
CA LEU A 95 9.04 1.78 -3.31
C LEU A 95 7.66 2.22 -2.82
N LEU A 96 7.56 2.74 -1.59
CA LEU A 96 6.31 3.27 -1.05
C LEU A 96 5.79 4.44 -1.89
N ARG A 97 6.68 5.30 -2.39
CA ARG A 97 6.29 6.40 -3.29
C ARG A 97 5.76 5.90 -4.63
N GLU A 98 6.41 4.90 -5.25
CA GLU A 98 5.91 4.27 -6.47
C GLU A 98 4.52 3.65 -6.25
N GLN A 99 4.30 2.99 -5.10
CA GLN A 99 3.02 2.37 -4.73
C GLN A 99 1.85 3.37 -4.55
N MET A 100 2.10 4.67 -4.40
CA MET A 100 1.02 5.66 -4.24
C MET A 100 0.12 5.77 -5.46
N GLY A 101 0.63 5.51 -6.66
CA GLY A 101 -0.22 5.40 -7.86
C GLY A 101 -1.25 4.28 -7.69
N CYS A 102 -0.81 3.11 -7.23
CA CYS A 102 -1.64 1.95 -6.97
C CYS A 102 -2.69 2.24 -5.89
N TYR A 103 -2.28 2.74 -4.71
CA TYR A 103 -3.24 2.98 -3.63
C TYR A 103 -4.28 4.03 -4.00
N ARG A 104 -3.89 5.12 -4.68
CA ARG A 104 -4.87 6.11 -5.19
C ARG A 104 -5.86 5.45 -6.14
N GLY A 105 -5.40 4.59 -7.05
CA GLY A 105 -6.25 3.84 -7.96
C GLY A 105 -7.22 2.87 -7.25
N LEU A 106 -6.76 2.17 -6.22
CA LEU A 106 -7.60 1.27 -5.41
C LEU A 106 -8.68 2.05 -4.65
N VAL A 107 -8.30 3.18 -4.04
CA VAL A 107 -9.24 4.06 -3.33
C VAL A 107 -10.29 4.62 -4.29
N ARG A 108 -9.90 4.99 -5.52
CA ARG A 108 -10.84 5.39 -6.59
C ARG A 108 -11.79 4.27 -7.00
N ALA A 109 -11.31 3.03 -7.06
CA ALA A 109 -12.13 1.85 -7.32
C ALA A 109 -13.08 1.50 -6.15
N GLY A 110 -13.00 2.23 -5.03
CA GLY A 110 -13.86 2.03 -3.86
C GLY A 110 -13.31 1.03 -2.85
N LEU A 111 -12.07 0.57 -3.03
CA LEU A 111 -11.35 -0.28 -2.08
C LEU A 111 -10.59 0.63 -1.12
N LEU A 112 -11.22 0.95 0.01
CA LEU A 112 -10.84 2.10 0.85
C LEU A 112 -9.99 1.70 2.06
N LEU A 113 -9.50 0.47 2.11
CA LEU A 113 -8.64 -0.03 3.17
C LEU A 113 -7.64 -1.02 2.57
N HIS A 114 -6.38 -0.91 2.97
CA HIS A 114 -5.26 -1.71 2.49
C HIS A 114 -4.51 -2.28 3.68
N LEU A 115 -4.53 -3.61 3.81
CA LEU A 115 -3.87 -4.33 4.90
C LEU A 115 -2.68 -5.10 4.32
N HIS A 116 -1.50 -4.92 4.87
CA HIS A 116 -0.30 -5.69 4.53
C HIS A 116 0.02 -6.65 5.68
N VAL A 117 0.12 -7.94 5.39
CA VAL A 117 0.33 -9.00 6.39
C VAL A 117 1.47 -9.93 5.98
N ASP A 118 1.90 -10.82 6.88
CA ASP A 118 2.98 -11.79 6.64
C ASP A 118 4.33 -11.14 6.29
N TRP A 119 4.55 -9.88 6.70
CA TRP A 119 5.82 -9.20 6.46
C TRP A 119 6.86 -9.56 7.53
N PRO A 120 8.09 -9.93 7.15
CA PRO A 120 9.15 -10.12 8.12
C PRO A 120 9.49 -8.81 8.83
N ALA A 121 9.96 -8.92 10.07
CA ALA A 121 10.16 -7.77 10.96
C ALA A 121 11.13 -6.71 10.40
N ARG A 122 12.13 -7.13 9.61
CA ARG A 122 13.12 -6.25 8.98
C ARG A 122 12.46 -5.33 7.96
N GLU A 123 11.72 -5.90 7.00
CA GLU A 123 11.01 -5.19 5.95
C GLU A 123 9.97 -4.25 6.55
N LEU A 124 9.22 -4.75 7.54
CA LEU A 124 8.23 -3.94 8.25
C LEU A 124 8.85 -2.74 8.94
N ALA A 125 9.99 -2.92 9.63
CA ALA A 125 10.69 -1.83 10.30
C ALA A 125 11.19 -0.77 9.30
N ALA A 126 11.81 -1.19 8.19
CA ALA A 126 12.25 -0.29 7.14
C ALA A 126 11.07 0.49 6.53
N HIS A 127 9.95 -0.19 6.31
CA HIS A 127 8.75 0.41 5.75
C HIS A 127 8.07 1.41 6.69
N HIS A 128 8.01 1.13 7.99
CA HIS A 128 7.52 2.10 8.97
C HIS A 128 8.35 3.38 8.96
N ARG A 129 9.69 3.26 8.96
CA ARG A 129 10.59 4.43 8.88
C ARG A 129 10.41 5.19 7.57
N ALA A 130 10.25 4.48 6.46
CA ALA A 130 9.97 5.06 5.15
C ALA A 130 8.64 5.85 5.14
N ALA A 131 7.57 5.27 5.71
CA ALA A 131 6.26 5.92 5.82
C ALA A 131 6.29 7.15 6.73
N GLU A 132 6.99 7.08 7.87
CA GLU A 132 7.21 8.22 8.77
C GLU A 132 7.90 9.37 8.04
N ARG A 133 8.99 9.07 7.34
CA ARG A 133 9.71 10.04 6.51
C ARG A 133 8.80 10.64 5.44
N TYR A 134 8.13 9.82 4.65
CA TYR A 134 7.31 10.32 3.55
C TYR A 134 6.14 11.19 4.03
N MET A 135 5.47 10.80 5.12
CA MET A 135 4.45 11.65 5.74
C MET A 135 5.00 12.99 6.24
N ALA A 136 6.24 13.03 6.74
CA ALA A 136 6.87 14.29 7.17
C ALA A 136 7.15 15.21 5.97
N GLU A 137 7.68 14.66 4.87
CA GLU A 137 7.93 15.40 3.63
C GLU A 137 6.63 15.92 3.01
N LEU A 138 5.57 15.13 2.95
CA LEU A 138 4.25 15.57 2.47
C LEU A 138 3.73 16.75 3.30
N ARG A 139 3.85 16.70 4.64
CA ARG A 139 3.45 17.80 5.52
C ARG A 139 4.29 19.06 5.30
N ALA A 140 5.58 18.92 5.03
CA ALA A 140 6.46 20.04 4.72
C ALA A 140 6.06 20.69 3.40
N ALA A 141 5.92 19.90 2.33
CA ALA A 141 5.51 20.37 1.01
C ALA A 141 4.14 21.08 1.03
N ILE A 142 3.15 20.52 1.75
CA ILE A 142 1.83 21.16 1.93
C ILE A 142 1.97 22.52 2.64
N ARG A 143 2.85 22.62 3.64
CA ARG A 143 3.08 23.87 4.39
C ARG A 143 3.76 24.92 3.53
N GLU A 144 4.79 24.53 2.80
CA GLU A 144 5.54 25.39 1.88
C GLU A 144 4.67 25.90 0.73
N GLY A 145 3.75 25.06 0.23
CA GLY A 145 2.75 25.43 -0.77
C GLY A 145 1.60 26.33 -0.27
N GLY A 146 1.70 26.92 0.92
CA GLY A 146 0.66 27.82 1.47
C GLY A 146 -0.47 27.11 2.23
N GLY A 147 -0.28 25.84 2.59
CA GLY A 147 -1.19 25.06 3.43
C GLY A 147 -2.23 24.24 2.65
N PRO A 148 -3.08 23.49 3.37
CA PRO A 148 -3.95 22.48 2.76
C PRO A 148 -4.98 22.98 1.74
N LYS A 149 -5.26 24.29 1.69
CA LYS A 149 -6.21 24.87 0.73
C LYS A 149 -5.58 25.13 -0.65
N LEU A 150 -4.26 25.28 -0.70
CA LEU A 150 -3.49 25.63 -1.90
C LEU A 150 -2.58 24.48 -2.36
N ALA A 151 -2.42 23.45 -1.52
CA ALA A 151 -1.60 22.29 -1.82
C ALA A 151 -2.18 21.47 -2.98
N ASP A 152 -1.26 20.81 -3.70
CA ASP A 152 -1.61 19.83 -4.72
C ASP A 152 -2.53 18.72 -4.13
N PRO A 153 -3.66 18.39 -4.80
CA PRO A 153 -4.59 17.38 -4.33
C PRO A 153 -3.97 15.99 -4.16
N GLY A 154 -2.98 15.63 -4.99
CA GLY A 154 -2.23 14.38 -4.88
C GLY A 154 -1.47 14.27 -3.56
N LEU A 155 -0.81 15.34 -3.13
CA LEU A 155 -0.11 15.36 -1.83
C LEU A 155 -1.08 15.19 -0.65
N LEU A 156 -2.25 15.81 -0.72
CA LEU A 156 -3.30 15.67 0.31
C LEU A 156 -3.87 14.25 0.33
N ALA A 157 -4.06 13.65 -0.85
CA ALA A 157 -4.52 12.29 -1.01
C ALA A 157 -3.52 11.28 -0.42
N ASP A 158 -2.26 11.34 -0.82
CA ASP A 158 -1.20 10.44 -0.34
C ASP A 158 -1.08 10.51 1.18
N LEU A 159 -1.02 11.72 1.74
CA LEU A 159 -0.94 11.91 3.20
C LEU A 159 -2.15 11.32 3.91
N TRP A 160 -3.34 11.44 3.32
CA TRP A 160 -4.56 10.92 3.91
C TRP A 160 -4.63 9.39 3.82
N ILE A 161 -4.23 8.80 2.69
CA ILE A 161 -4.16 7.34 2.49
C ILE A 161 -3.21 6.72 3.50
N LEU A 162 -1.96 7.21 3.58
CA LEU A 162 -0.94 6.70 4.50
C LEU A 162 -1.38 6.78 5.96
N ARG A 163 -2.09 7.84 6.34
CA ARG A 163 -2.54 8.03 7.72
C ARG A 163 -3.72 7.15 8.11
N ASN A 164 -4.59 6.81 7.16
CA ASN A 164 -5.93 6.32 7.48
C ASN A 164 -6.28 4.95 6.89
N LEU A 165 -5.67 4.59 5.76
CA LEU A 165 -6.10 3.47 4.94
C LEU A 165 -5.07 2.37 4.79
N THR A 166 -3.79 2.63 5.01
CA THR A 166 -2.77 1.58 4.91
C THR A 166 -2.34 1.12 6.29
N LEU A 167 -2.52 -0.16 6.58
CA LEU A 167 -2.08 -0.80 7.81
C LEU A 167 -1.10 -1.92 7.49
N TYR A 168 -0.05 -2.03 8.30
CA TYR A 168 0.98 -3.04 8.16
C TYR A 168 1.04 -3.87 9.42
N PHE A 169 1.10 -5.19 9.27
CA PHE A 169 1.10 -6.14 10.36
C PHE A 169 2.24 -7.12 10.22
N SER A 170 2.89 -7.44 11.34
CA SER A 170 3.85 -8.54 11.43
C SER A 170 3.18 -9.89 11.71
N VAL A 171 1.84 -9.95 11.72
CA VAL A 171 1.09 -11.17 12.04
C VAL A 171 0.75 -11.97 10.79
N HIS A 172 0.49 -13.25 10.99
CA HIS A 172 0.05 -14.14 9.93
C HIS A 172 -1.36 -13.81 9.43
N PHE A 173 -1.63 -14.11 8.17
CA PHE A 173 -2.93 -13.89 7.53
C PHE A 173 -4.11 -14.48 8.31
N ASP A 174 -3.99 -15.71 8.82
CA ASP A 174 -5.05 -16.35 9.62
C ASP A 174 -5.36 -15.57 10.91
N ALA A 175 -4.33 -15.07 11.59
CA ALA A 175 -4.51 -14.28 12.82
C ALA A 175 -5.20 -12.94 12.52
N LEU A 176 -4.87 -12.29 11.40
CA LEU A 176 -5.60 -11.11 10.95
C LEU A 176 -7.08 -11.46 10.67
N ARG A 177 -7.32 -12.52 9.89
CA ARG A 177 -8.65 -12.96 9.46
C ARG A 177 -9.57 -13.25 10.65
N ASP A 178 -9.08 -14.07 11.59
CA ASP A 178 -9.94 -14.67 12.61
C ASP A 178 -10.09 -13.77 13.85
N ALA A 179 -9.10 -12.94 14.17
CA ALA A 179 -9.12 -12.11 15.37
C ALA A 179 -9.32 -10.61 15.09
N PHE A 180 -8.66 -10.05 14.07
CA PHE A 180 -8.61 -8.60 13.90
C PHE A 180 -9.74 -8.03 13.04
N LEU A 181 -10.02 -8.65 11.89
CA LEU A 181 -10.99 -8.14 10.92
C LEU A 181 -12.41 -7.99 11.49
N PRO A 182 -12.96 -8.97 12.24
CA PRO A 182 -14.34 -8.89 12.71
C PRO A 182 -14.62 -7.65 13.58
N GLU A 183 -13.66 -7.28 14.43
CA GLU A 183 -13.80 -6.15 15.37
C GLU A 183 -13.43 -4.81 14.72
N SER A 184 -12.42 -4.81 13.85
CA SER A 184 -11.82 -3.56 13.36
C SER A 184 -12.53 -2.99 12.13
N LEU A 185 -13.02 -3.85 11.22
CA LEU A 185 -13.61 -3.39 9.95
C LEU A 185 -14.74 -2.35 10.12
N PRO A 186 -15.72 -2.53 11.03
CA PRO A 186 -16.79 -1.54 11.21
C PRO A 186 -16.29 -0.15 11.64
N LEU A 187 -15.16 -0.08 12.36
CA LEU A 187 -14.56 1.17 12.80
C LEU A 187 -13.83 1.89 11.65
N MET A 188 -13.20 1.11 10.77
CA MET A 188 -12.42 1.63 9.65
C MET A 188 -13.32 2.20 8.54
N GLU A 189 -14.51 1.62 8.36
CA GLU A 189 -15.51 2.07 7.37
C GLU A 189 -16.01 3.50 7.61
N ARG A 190 -15.95 4.02 8.84
CA ARG A 190 -16.36 5.41 9.14
C ARG A 190 -15.54 6.46 8.39
N ARG A 191 -14.36 6.09 7.90
CA ARG A 191 -13.42 6.99 7.20
C ARG A 191 -13.70 7.10 5.69
N ILE A 192 -14.56 6.21 5.16
CA ILE A 192 -14.86 6.07 3.72
C ILE A 192 -15.43 7.33 3.08
N GLY A 193 -16.33 8.03 3.78
CA GLY A 193 -16.96 9.25 3.23
C GLY A 193 -15.95 10.35 2.92
N ARG A 194 -14.95 10.52 3.79
CA ARG A 194 -13.86 11.49 3.60
C ARG A 194 -12.91 11.08 2.46
N ALA A 195 -12.66 9.78 2.31
CA ALA A 195 -11.84 9.22 1.23
C ALA A 195 -12.36 9.62 -0.15
N ARG A 196 -13.66 9.40 -0.37
CA ARG A 196 -14.34 9.65 -1.65
C ARG A 196 -14.26 11.13 -2.05
N GLN A 197 -14.45 12.03 -1.09
CA GLN A 197 -14.35 13.48 -1.32
C GLN A 197 -12.93 13.90 -1.72
N LEU A 198 -11.91 13.33 -1.09
CA LEU A 198 -10.52 13.65 -1.41
C LEU A 198 -10.12 13.12 -2.78
N MET A 199 -10.50 11.89 -3.13
CA MET A 199 -10.13 11.30 -4.43
C MET A 199 -10.80 11.98 -5.61
N ALA A 200 -12.00 12.54 -5.45
CA ALA A 200 -12.68 13.29 -6.50
C ALA A 200 -11.89 14.55 -6.95
N ALA A 201 -10.99 15.06 -6.10
CA ALA A 201 -10.16 16.22 -6.41
C ALA A 201 -8.79 15.85 -7.02
N VAL A 202 -8.43 14.57 -7.08
CA VAL A 202 -7.13 14.12 -7.62
C VAL A 202 -7.31 13.78 -9.11
N PRO A 203 -6.55 14.41 -10.03
CA PRO A 203 -6.59 14.10 -11.46
C PRO A 203 -6.22 12.64 -11.74
N GLU A 204 -6.88 12.00 -12.72
CA GLU A 204 -6.70 10.58 -13.06
C GLU A 204 -5.24 10.18 -13.26
#